data_AF-A0A358ADS8-F1
#
_entry.id   AF-A0A358ADS8-F1
#
_cell.length_a   1.000
_cell.length_b   1.000
_cell.length_c   1.000
_cell.angle_alpha   90.00
_cell.angle_beta   90.00
_cell.angle_gamma   90.00
#
_symmetry.space_group_name_H-M   'P 1'
#
loop_
_entity.id
_entity.type
_entity.pdbx_description
1 polymer ?
#
loop_
_entity_poly.entity_id
_entity_poly.type
_entity_poly.pdbx_seq_one_letter_code
_entity_poly.pdbx_strand_id
1 'polypeptide(L)'
;MAPSLYIHIPFCAKKCLYCDFYSAVSQEKLASDYIQVLIKQIREIGAPVSSIYIGGGTPSVLGINLLGPLLKSLKKIFTPGIEFTIEVNGKL
;
A
#
# COMPACT_ATOMS: atom_id res chain seq x y z
N MET A 1 7.01 17.42 14.54
CA MET A 1 5.84 16.56 14.29
C MET A 1 6.30 15.40 13.41
N ALA A 2 5.96 14.15 13.72
CA ALA A 2 6.39 13.01 12.90
C ALA A 2 5.76 13.10 11.49
N PRO A 3 6.46 12.69 10.42
CA PRO A 3 5.96 12.78 9.05
C PRO A 3 4.80 11.81 8.79
N SER A 4 4.02 12.08 7.76
CA SER A 4 3.00 11.19 7.21
C SER A 4 3.58 10.33 6.09
N LEU A 5 3.15 9.07 5.98
CA LEU A 5 3.59 8.13 4.95
C LEU A 5 2.45 7.80 4.00
N TYR A 6 2.63 8.13 2.72
CA TYR A 6 1.77 7.65 1.64
C TYR A 6 2.41 6.46 0.95
N ILE A 7 1.65 5.38 0.75
CA ILE A 7 2.07 4.19 0.02
C ILE A 7 1.15 4.04 -1.19
N HIS A 8 1.71 4.21 -2.38
CA HIS A 8 1.00 4.01 -3.62
C HIS A 8 0.94 2.52 -3.97
N ILE A 9 -0.24 1.97 -4.20
CA ILE A 9 -0.45 0.63 -4.74
C ILE A 9 -1.11 0.78 -6.11
N PRO A 10 -0.36 0.64 -7.22
CA PRO A 10 -0.88 0.95 -8.55
C PRO A 10 -1.73 -0.17 -9.17
N PHE A 11 -2.23 -1.14 -8.41
CA PHE A 11 -2.87 -2.34 -8.97
C PHE A 11 -4.38 -2.32 -8.79
N CYS A 12 -5.12 -2.58 -9.88
CA CYS A 12 -6.56 -2.78 -9.88
C CYS A 12 -6.90 -4.15 -10.46
N ALA A 13 -8.06 -4.72 -10.12
CA ALA A 13 -8.56 -5.93 -10.78
C ALA A 13 -8.87 -5.67 -12.27
N LYS A 14 -9.31 -4.45 -12.60
CA LYS A 14 -9.52 -3.95 -13.96
C LYS A 14 -9.33 -2.45 -14.01
N LYS A 15 -8.95 -1.91 -15.17
CA LYS A 15 -8.92 -0.45 -15.39
C LYS A 15 -10.34 0.05 -15.68
N CYS A 16 -10.83 1.00 -14.88
CA CYS A 16 -12.12 1.64 -15.13
C CYS A 16 -11.97 2.71 -16.21
N LEU A 17 -12.95 2.82 -17.12
CA LEU A 17 -12.91 3.78 -18.24
C LEU A 17 -12.89 5.25 -17.78
N TYR A 18 -13.41 5.53 -16.58
CA TYR A 18 -13.46 6.87 -15.98
C TYR A 18 -12.26 7.17 -15.06
N CYS A 19 -11.30 6.24 -14.90
CA CYS A 19 -10.27 6.35 -13.88
C CYS A 19 -9.01 7.06 -14.40
N ASP A 20 -8.85 8.32 -14.00
CA ASP A 20 -7.70 9.17 -14.34
C ASP A 20 -6.48 8.96 -13.43
N PHE A 21 -6.62 8.23 -12.33
CA PHE A 21 -5.49 7.88 -11.47
C PHE A 21 -4.57 6.87 -12.17
N TYR A 22 -3.26 6.97 -11.92
CA TYR A 22 -2.34 5.94 -12.40
C TYR A 22 -2.65 4.59 -11.74
N SER A 23 -2.96 3.61 -12.57
CA SER A 23 -3.16 2.22 -12.15
C SER A 23 -2.99 1.27 -13.32
N ALA A 24 -2.58 0.04 -13.01
CA ALA A 24 -2.38 -1.08 -13.91
C ALA A 24 -3.27 -2.25 -13.49
N VAL A 25 -3.63 -3.11 -14.44
CA VAL A 25 -4.28 -4.38 -14.12
C VAL A 25 -3.30 -5.27 -13.36
N SER A 26 -3.73 -5.79 -12.22
CA SER A 26 -2.89 -6.62 -11.35
C SER A 26 -2.42 -7.87 -12.08
N GLN A 27 -1.11 -8.12 -12.03
CA GLN A 27 -0.49 -9.37 -12.44
C GLN A 27 0.30 -9.89 -11.24
N GLU A 28 0.11 -11.17 -10.90
CA GLU A 28 0.61 -11.75 -9.65
C GLU A 28 2.12 -11.53 -9.46
N LYS A 29 2.93 -11.83 -10.49
CA LYS A 29 4.38 -11.64 -10.44
C LYS A 29 4.77 -10.17 -10.26
N LEU A 30 4.15 -9.27 -11.03
CA LEU A 30 4.45 -7.83 -10.96
C LEU A 30 4.08 -7.25 -9.59
N ALA A 31 2.91 -7.62 -9.06
CA ALA A 31 2.48 -7.20 -7.73
C ALA A 31 3.40 -7.73 -6.63
N SER A 32 3.82 -9.00 -6.73
CA SER A 32 4.78 -9.59 -5.79
C SER A 32 6.13 -8.88 -5.82
N ASP A 33 6.71 -8.67 -7.01
CA ASP A 33 7.99 -7.98 -7.18
C ASP A 33 7.92 -6.54 -6.63
N TYR A 34 6.83 -5.83 -6.92
CA TYR A 34 6.58 -4.47 -6.41
C TYR A 34 6.53 -4.43 -4.88
N ILE A 35 5.80 -5.37 -4.25
CA ILE A 35 5.65 -5.43 -2.80
C ILE A 35 6.97 -5.77 -2.11
N GLN A 36 7.80 -6.62 -2.71
CA GLN A 36 9.13 -6.91 -2.17
C GLN A 36 10.03 -5.66 -2.15
N VAL A 37 10.00 -4.86 -3.23
CA VAL A 37 10.73 -3.59 -3.30
C VAL A 37 10.20 -2.59 -2.27
N LEU A 38 8.88 -2.43 -2.16
CA LEU A 38 8.26 -1.57 -1.15
C LEU A 38 8.67 -1.95 0.28
N ILE A 39 8.65 -3.25 0.60
CA ILE A 39 9.06 -3.73 1.93
C ILE A 39 10.53 -3.37 2.22
N LYS A 40 11.40 -3.45 1.21
CA LYS A 40 12.80 -3.01 1.36
C LYS A 40 12.88 -1.52 1.66
N GLN A 41 12.15 -0.68 0.91
CA GLN A 41 12.13 0.76 1.13
C GLN A 41 11.56 1.14 2.51
N ILE A 42 10.49 0.49 2.95
CA ILE A 42 9.90 0.71 4.29
C ILE A 42 10.92 0.41 5.40
N ARG A 43 11.77 -0.61 5.23
CA ARG A 43 12.80 -0.95 6.22
C ARG A 43 13.92 0.08 6.31
N GLU A 44 14.09 0.91 5.27
CA GLU A 44 15.08 2.00 5.24
C GLU A 44 14.54 3.28 5.93
N ILE A 45 13.24 3.33 6.26
CA ILE A 45 12.65 4.41 7.05
C ILE A 45 13.13 4.31 8.50
N GLY A 46 14.06 5.18 8.87
CA GLY A 46 14.70 5.21 10.19
C GLY A 46 13.97 6.02 11.28
N ALA A 47 12.75 6.50 11.01
CA ALA A 47 12.00 7.34 11.93
C ALA A 47 10.51 6.92 12.02
N PRO A 48 9.87 7.08 13.18
CA PRO A 48 8.43 6.85 13.31
C PRO A 48 7.59 7.84 12.48
N VAL A 49 6.38 7.43 12.12
CA VAL A 49 5.41 8.24 11.35
C VAL A 49 4.15 8.54 12.16
N SER A 50 3.50 9.66 11.88
CA SER A 50 2.26 10.09 12.56
C SER A 50 0.99 9.56 11.91
N SER A 51 1.02 9.31 10.60
CA SER A 51 -0.08 8.70 9.85
C SER A 51 0.42 7.88 8.66
N ILE A 52 -0.38 6.89 8.26
CA ILE A 52 -0.16 6.07 7.08
C ILE A 52 -1.42 6.07 6.22
N TYR A 53 -1.25 6.35 4.93
CA TYR A 53 -2.31 6.24 3.94
C TYR A 53 -1.87 5.32 2.80
N ILE A 54 -2.64 4.26 2.55
CA ILE A 54 -2.40 3.31 1.46
C ILE A 54 -3.50 3.47 0.41
N GLY A 55 -3.13 3.90 -0.80
CA GLY A 55 -4.09 4.19 -1.87
C GLY A 55 -3.52 4.06 -3.27
N GLY A 56 -4.25 4.54 -4.28
CA GLY A 56 -3.81 4.56 -5.68
C GLY A 56 -4.77 3.81 -6.59
N GLY A 57 -4.40 2.59 -6.98
CA GLY A 57 -5.29 1.68 -7.69
C GLY A 57 -6.34 1.12 -6.74
N THR A 58 -6.17 -0.13 -6.32
CA THR A 58 -7.04 -0.77 -5.34
C THR A 58 -6.19 -1.65 -4.43
N PRO A 59 -5.68 -1.12 -3.31
CA PRO A 59 -4.83 -1.85 -2.37
C PRO A 59 -5.40 -3.21 -1.96
N SER A 60 -6.72 -3.34 -1.82
CA SER A 60 -7.38 -4.60 -1.46
C SER A 60 -7.21 -5.73 -2.47
N VAL A 61 -6.90 -5.44 -3.74
CA VAL A 61 -6.68 -6.46 -4.80
C VAL A 61 -5.40 -7.28 -4.54
N LEU A 62 -4.47 -6.78 -3.72
CA LEU A 62 -3.27 -7.52 -3.32
C LEU A 62 -3.58 -8.81 -2.55
N GLY A 63 -4.77 -8.88 -1.93
CA GLY A 63 -5.14 -9.97 -1.05
C GLY A 63 -4.23 -10.09 0.18
N ILE A 64 -4.51 -11.06 1.04
CA ILE A 64 -3.78 -11.23 2.29
C ILE A 64 -2.32 -11.64 2.09
N ASN A 65 -2.03 -12.35 0.98
CA ASN A 65 -0.70 -12.89 0.69
C ASN A 65 0.35 -11.81 0.47
N LEU A 66 -0.03 -10.70 -0.17
CA LEU A 66 0.87 -9.58 -0.42
C LEU A 66 0.67 -8.44 0.59
N LEU A 67 -0.57 -8.15 0.99
CA LEU A 67 -0.85 -7.09 1.96
C LEU A 67 -0.33 -7.44 3.37
N GLY A 68 -0.43 -8.70 3.80
CA GLY A 68 0.03 -9.12 5.12
C GLY A 68 1.52 -8.84 5.39
N PRO A 69 2.44 -9.29 4.51
CA PRO A 69 3.86 -8.95 4.62
C PRO A 69 4.16 -7.45 4.59
N LEU A 70 3.45 -6.67 3.76
CA LEU A 70 3.56 -5.21 3.70
C LEU A 70 3.16 -4.57 5.04
N LEU A 71 2.00 -4.94 5.58
CA LEU A 71 1.53 -4.39 6.87
C LEU A 71 2.45 -4.77 8.03
N LYS A 72 3.04 -5.97 8.00
CA LYS A 72 4.03 -6.40 9.00
C LYS A 72 5.30 -5.54 8.96
N SER A 73 5.77 -5.10 7.78
CA SER A 73 6.97 -4.27 7.69
C SER A 73 6.77 -2.88 8.29
N LEU A 74 5.55 -2.35 8.21
CA LEU A 74 5.19 -1.02 8.73
C LEU A 74 5.15 -0.94 10.26
N LYS A 75 5.00 -2.07 10.98
CA LYS A 75 4.91 -2.07 12.45
C LYS A 75 6.10 -1.41 13.15
N LYS A 76 7.29 -1.43 12.52
CA LYS A 76 8.51 -0.84 13.09
C LYS A 76 8.50 0.69 13.15
N ILE A 77 7.67 1.33 12.34
CA ILE A 77 7.58 2.79 12.23
C ILE A 77 6.31 3.36 12.87
N PHE A 78 5.51 2.51 13.53
CA PHE A 78 4.28 2.95 14.20
C PHE A 78 4.58 3.81 15.43
N THR A 79 3.70 4.78 15.66
CA THR A 79 3.62 5.55 16.91
C THR A 79 2.33 5.18 17.65
N PRO A 80 2.28 5.33 18.99
CA PRO A 80 1.03 5.18 19.72
C PRO A 80 -0.05 6.13 19.19
N GLY A 81 -1.23 5.61 18.87
CA GLY A 81 -2.34 6.41 18.33
C GLY A 81 -2.19 6.82 16.86
N ILE A 82 -1.29 6.18 16.10
CA ILE A 82 -1.12 6.41 14.66
C ILE A 82 -2.44 6.28 13.89
N GLU A 83 -2.70 7.24 12.99
CA GLU A 83 -3.79 7.12 12.01
C GLU A 83 -3.38 6.15 10.89
N PHE A 84 -4.24 5.20 10.57
CA PHE A 84 -3.99 4.21 9.52
C PHE A 84 -5.20 4.09 8.59
N THR A 85 -5.01 4.43 7.32
CA THR A 85 -6.06 4.42 6.29
C THR A 85 -5.64 3.56 5.11
N ILE A 86 -6.58 2.77 4.57
CA ILE A 86 -6.40 1.98 3.35
C ILE A 86 -7.63 2.12 2.45
N GLU A 87 -7.41 2.38 1.17
CA GLU A 87 -8.46 2.40 0.16
C GLU A 87 -8.89 0.98 -0.22
N VAL A 88 -10.20 0.80 -0.41
CA VAL A 88 -10.81 -0.47 -0.81
C VAL A 88 -11.85 -0.18 -1.89
N ASN A 89 -11.87 -0.98 -2.95
CA ASN A 89 -12.97 -0.98 -3.90
C ASN A 89 -14.03 -2.00 -3.47
N GLY A 90 -15.28 -1.57 -3.33
CA GLY A 90 -16.40 -2.41 -2.89
C GLY A 90 -16.99 -3.34 -3.96
N LYS A 91 -16.46 -3.31 -5.19
CA LYS A 91 -16.84 -4.24 -6.25
C LYS A 91 -15.86 -5.42 -6.25
N LEU A 92 -16.27 -6.54 -5.68
CA LEU A 92 -15.61 -7.85 -5.84
C LEU A 92 -15.79 -8.36 -7.27
#